data_AF-A0A7V3L0B0-F1
#
_entry.id   AF-A0A7V3L0B0-F1
#
_cell.length_a   1.000
_cell.length_b   1.000
_cell.length_c   1.000
_cell.angle_alpha   90.00
_cell.angle_beta   90.00
_cell.angle_gamma   90.00
#
_symmetry.space_group_name_H-M   'P 1'
#
loop_
_entity.id
_entity.type
_entity.pdbx_description
1 polymer ?
#
loop_
_entity_poly.entity_id
_entity_poly.type
_entity_poly.pdbx_seq_one_letter_code
_entity_poly.pdbx_strand_id
1 'polypeptide(L)'
;MTQSFKRRKGKRERVINWGEVYYITLREAGRERAEAVAQLISTLPIQIVPVDLELTKQAAEFKAFKRMSYSDCFAAALAKLKKAELVTGDEEFKQIANEIKIFWIS
;
A
#
# COMPACT_ATOMS: atom_id res chain seq x y z
N MET A 1 -22.77 -13.73 -25.63
CA MET A 1 -21.75 -12.66 -25.65
C MET A 1 -21.10 -12.63 -24.26
N THR A 2 -20.11 -13.48 -24.04
CA THR A 2 -19.55 -13.72 -22.69
C THR A 2 -18.50 -12.66 -22.40
N GLN A 3 -18.82 -11.70 -21.53
CA GLN A 3 -17.84 -10.73 -21.04
C GLN A 3 -16.72 -11.48 -20.31
N SER A 4 -15.52 -11.42 -20.88
CA SER A 4 -14.30 -11.98 -20.32
C SER A 4 -14.02 -11.30 -18.98
N PHE A 5 -14.11 -12.07 -17.89
CA PHE A 5 -13.67 -11.67 -16.56
C PHE A 5 -12.14 -11.54 -16.61
N LYS A 6 -11.64 -10.33 -16.94
CA LYS A 6 -10.22 -10.01 -16.85
C LYS A 6 -9.72 -10.44 -15.47
N ARG A 7 -8.76 -11.37 -15.47
CA ARG A 7 -7.99 -11.83 -14.30
C ARG A 7 -7.65 -10.61 -13.42
N ARG A 8 -8.36 -10.42 -12.31
CA ARG A 8 -8.03 -9.33 -11.36
C ARG A 8 -6.61 -9.61 -10.88
N LYS A 9 -5.66 -8.72 -11.19
CA LYS A 9 -4.34 -8.78 -10.56
C LYS A 9 -4.56 -8.71 -9.04
N GLY A 10 -3.93 -9.62 -8.28
CA GLY A 10 -4.09 -9.66 -6.83
C GLY A 10 -3.67 -8.33 -6.21
N LYS A 11 -4.54 -7.74 -5.38
CA LYS A 11 -4.22 -6.52 -4.64
C LYS A 11 -3.25 -6.86 -3.51
N ARG A 12 -2.28 -5.99 -3.27
CA ARG A 12 -1.27 -6.16 -2.23
C ARG A 12 -1.18 -4.93 -1.35
N GLU A 13 -1.02 -5.17 -0.07
CA GLU A 13 -0.84 -4.14 0.94
C GLU A 13 0.38 -4.49 1.78
N ARG A 14 1.16 -3.49 2.23
CA ARG A 14 2.33 -3.74 3.08
C ARG A 14 1.85 -3.90 4.51
N VAL A 15 2.51 -4.75 5.30
CA VAL A 15 2.25 -4.86 6.75
C VAL A 15 2.38 -3.52 7.48
N ILE A 16 3.23 -2.61 7.00
CA ILE A 16 3.37 -1.26 7.54
C ILE A 16 2.08 -0.43 7.36
N ASN A 17 1.45 -0.50 6.18
CA ASN A 17 0.21 0.22 5.91
C ASN A 17 -0.98 -0.40 6.64
N TRP A 18 -1.02 -1.73 6.70
CA TRP A 18 -1.99 -2.42 7.54
C TRP A 18 -1.86 -1.97 9.01
N GLY A 19 -0.63 -1.84 9.52
CA GLY A 19 -0.34 -1.36 10.86
C GLY A 19 -0.73 0.10 11.08
N GLU A 20 -0.58 0.96 10.07
CA GLU A 20 -1.04 2.35 10.09
C GLU A 20 -2.56 2.45 10.20
N VAL A 21 -3.30 1.68 9.39
CA VAL A 21 -4.76 1.59 9.48
C VAL A 21 -5.20 1.11 10.87
N TYR A 22 -4.55 0.07 11.40
CA TYR A 22 -4.84 -0.44 12.74
C TYR A 22 -4.56 0.61 13.82
N TYR A 23 -3.40 1.29 13.77
CA TYR A 23 -3.01 2.32 14.72
C TYR A 23 -3.99 3.50 14.73
N ILE A 24 -4.34 4.03 13.55
CA ILE A 24 -5.28 5.15 13.43
C ILE A 24 -6.63 4.74 14.02
N THR A 25 -7.15 3.57 13.62
CA THR A 25 -8.43 3.08 14.12
C THR A 25 -8.41 2.87 15.64
N LEU A 26 -7.32 2.33 16.18
CA LEU A 26 -7.14 2.13 17.61
C LEU A 26 -7.13 3.47 18.37
N ARG A 27 -6.40 4.46 17.86
CA ARG A 27 -6.28 5.79 18.45
C ARG A 27 -7.60 6.54 18.43
N GLU A 28 -8.35 6.46 17.34
CA GLU A 28 -9.55 7.28 17.12
C GLU A 28 -10.85 6.62 17.56
N ALA A 29 -10.94 5.29 17.50
CA ALA A 29 -12.19 4.55 17.72
C ALA A 29 -12.05 3.39 18.73
N GLY A 30 -10.87 3.21 19.33
CA GLY A 30 -10.64 2.20 20.35
C GLY A 30 -10.42 0.78 19.83
N ARG A 31 -10.09 -0.12 20.76
CA ARG A 31 -9.59 -1.48 20.45
C ARG A 31 -10.64 -2.35 19.76
N GLU A 32 -11.88 -2.32 20.22
CA GLU A 32 -12.95 -3.14 19.62
C GLU A 32 -13.13 -2.81 18.12
N ARG A 33 -13.13 -1.51 17.78
CA ARG A 33 -13.25 -1.09 16.38
C ARG A 33 -12.02 -1.47 15.56
N ALA A 34 -10.81 -1.32 16.12
CA ALA A 34 -9.57 -1.70 15.44
C ALA A 34 -9.52 -3.20 15.10
N GLU A 35 -9.91 -4.07 16.04
CA GLU A 35 -10.00 -5.51 15.79
C GLU A 35 -11.07 -5.86 14.75
N ALA A 36 -12.24 -5.22 14.80
CA ALA A 36 -13.28 -5.42 13.79
C ALA A 36 -12.82 -5.01 12.39
N VAL A 37 -12.06 -3.91 12.27
CA VAL A 37 -11.45 -3.47 10.99
C VAL A 37 -10.37 -4.46 10.54
N ALA A 38 -9.51 -4.93 11.44
CA ALA A 38 -8.50 -5.95 11.13
C ALA A 38 -9.13 -7.25 10.58
N GLN A 39 -10.21 -7.71 11.21
CA GLN A 39 -10.99 -8.86 10.75
C GLN A 39 -11.64 -8.60 9.41
N LEU A 40 -12.20 -7.40 9.18
CA LEU A 40 -12.75 -7.05 7.87
C LEU A 40 -11.66 -7.10 6.78
N ILE A 41 -10.49 -6.52 7.03
CA ILE A 41 -9.38 -6.52 6.07
C ILE A 41 -8.94 -7.95 5.73
N SER A 42 -8.93 -8.87 6.70
CA SER A 42 -8.55 -10.27 6.45
C SER A 42 -9.54 -11.03 5.54
N THR A 43 -10.78 -10.55 5.40
CA THR A 43 -11.76 -11.09 4.45
C THR A 43 -11.63 -10.54 3.03
N LEU A 44 -10.88 -9.43 2.84
CA LEU A 44 -10.69 -8.83 1.53
C LEU A 44 -9.73 -9.68 0.69
N PRO A 45 -9.89 -9.70 -0.65
CA PRO A 45 -8.96 -10.38 -1.56
C PRO A 45 -7.66 -9.57 -1.74
N ILE A 46 -7.01 -9.21 -0.63
CA ILE A 46 -5.78 -8.43 -0.53
C ILE A 46 -4.73 -9.30 0.16
N GLN A 47 -3.55 -9.38 -0.43
CA GLN A 47 -2.41 -10.04 0.18
C GLN A 47 -1.61 -9.03 1.01
N ILE A 48 -1.51 -9.28 2.33
CA ILE A 48 -0.57 -8.54 3.18
C ILE A 48 0.84 -9.06 2.91
N VAL A 49 1.74 -8.16 2.53
CA VAL A 49 3.13 -8.46 2.17
C VAL A 49 4.02 -8.08 3.37
N PRO A 50 4.81 -9.03 3.91
CA PRO A 50 5.79 -8.73 4.95
C PRO A 50 6.90 -7.82 4.40
N VAL A 51 7.55 -7.08 5.28
CA VAL A 51 8.70 -6.23 4.92
C VAL A 51 9.99 -7.02 5.12
N ASP A 52 10.77 -7.16 4.05
CA ASP A 52 12.12 -7.71 4.06
C ASP A 52 13.18 -6.61 3.87
N LEU A 53 14.46 -7.00 3.91
CA LEU A 53 15.57 -6.07 3.79
C LEU A 53 15.62 -5.37 2.41
N GLU A 54 15.27 -6.08 1.33
CA GLU A 54 15.28 -5.52 -0.02
C GLU A 54 14.23 -4.41 -0.15
N LEU A 55 13.01 -4.69 0.29
CA LEU A 55 11.92 -3.73 0.32
C LEU A 55 12.26 -2.53 1.22
N THR A 56 12.87 -2.79 2.39
CA THR A 56 13.29 -1.73 3.33
C THR A 56 14.35 -0.83 2.72
N LYS A 57 15.37 -1.39 2.06
CA LYS A 57 16.40 -0.60 1.38
C LYS A 57 15.81 0.27 0.28
N GLN A 58 14.93 -0.28 -0.55
CA GLN A 58 14.28 0.50 -1.61
C GLN A 58 13.38 1.61 -1.06
N ALA A 59 12.68 1.37 0.06
CA ALA A 59 11.90 2.40 0.74
C ALA A 59 12.81 3.50 1.34
N ALA A 60 13.95 3.13 1.91
CA ALA A 60 14.94 4.09 2.42
C ALA A 60 15.52 4.97 1.31
N GLU A 61 15.79 4.42 0.12
CA GLU A 61 16.19 5.22 -1.05
C GLU A 61 15.12 6.25 -1.43
N PHE A 62 13.85 5.84 -1.50
CA PHE A 62 12.76 6.79 -1.73
C PHE A 62 12.73 7.87 -0.65
N LYS A 63 12.85 7.49 0.63
CA LYS A 63 12.81 8.46 1.73
C LYS A 63 13.97 9.45 1.71
N ALA A 64 15.15 9.03 1.26
CA ALA A 64 16.34 9.87 1.19
C ALA A 64 16.21 10.99 0.15
N PHE A 65 15.49 10.73 -0.96
CA PHE A 65 15.43 11.66 -2.09
C PHE A 65 14.05 12.29 -2.31
N LYS A 66 13.00 11.79 -1.65
CA LYS A 66 11.61 12.22 -1.85
C LYS A 66 11.02 12.75 -0.56
N ARG A 67 10.17 13.77 -0.67
CA ARG A 67 9.40 14.30 0.46
C ARG A 67 8.13 13.47 0.54
N MET A 68 8.23 12.29 1.15
CA MET A 68 7.12 11.37 1.40
C MET A 68 7.19 10.84 2.83
N SER A 69 6.05 10.42 3.38
CA SER A 69 6.04 9.65 4.62
C SER A 69 6.83 8.33 4.44
N TYR A 70 7.32 7.73 5.53
CA TYR A 70 8.07 6.48 5.39
C TYR A 70 7.16 5.31 5.00
N SER A 71 5.90 5.29 5.43
CA SER A 71 4.89 4.31 4.99
C SER A 71 4.60 4.42 3.49
N ASP A 72 4.54 5.64 2.94
CA ASP A 72 4.39 5.86 1.50
C ASP A 72 5.63 5.44 0.70
N CYS A 73 6.82 5.59 1.28
CA CYS A 73 8.03 5.03 0.69
C CYS A 73 7.95 3.50 0.56
N PHE A 74 7.37 2.79 1.53
CA PHE A 74 7.13 1.35 1.43
C PHE A 74 6.09 0.99 0.35
N ALA A 75 5.08 1.86 0.15
CA ALA A 75 4.13 1.73 -0.95
C ALA A 75 4.81 1.78 -2.31
N ALA A 76 5.61 2.84 -2.52
CA ALA A 76 6.38 3.08 -3.72
C ALA A 76 7.38 1.96 -3.99
N ALA A 77 8.11 1.53 -2.95
CA ALA A 77 9.11 0.47 -3.03
C ALA A 77 8.49 -0.86 -3.47
N LEU A 78 7.33 -1.23 -2.89
CA LEU A 78 6.65 -2.46 -3.28
C LEU A 78 6.19 -2.40 -4.75
N ALA A 79 5.64 -1.27 -5.18
CA ALA A 79 5.21 -1.06 -6.56
C ALA A 79 6.39 -1.19 -7.53
N LYS A 80 7.53 -0.56 -7.20
CA LYS A 80 8.78 -0.62 -7.98
C LYS A 80 9.31 -2.05 -8.10
N LEU A 81 9.55 -2.72 -6.97
CA LEU A 81 10.16 -4.06 -6.95
C LEU A 81 9.26 -5.12 -7.58
N LYS A 82 7.93 -5.05 -7.39
CA LYS A 82 6.99 -6.03 -7.96
C LYS A 82 6.50 -5.65 -9.35
N LYS A 83 6.97 -4.54 -9.94
CA LYS A 83 6.48 -3.97 -11.21
C LYS A 83 4.95 -3.87 -11.21
N ALA A 84 4.39 -3.54 -10.05
CA ALA A 84 2.96 -3.41 -9.83
C ALA A 84 2.52 -1.97 -10.07
N GLU A 85 1.21 -1.78 -10.19
CA GLU A 85 0.59 -0.47 -10.26
C GLU A 85 0.19 -0.05 -8.85
N LEU A 86 0.65 1.12 -8.42
CA LEU A 86 0.26 1.72 -7.15
C LEU A 86 -1.10 2.40 -7.33
N VAL A 87 -2.09 2.02 -6.53
CA VAL A 87 -3.40 2.67 -6.52
C VAL A 87 -3.43 3.69 -5.38
N THR A 88 -3.60 4.97 -5.67
CA THR A 88 -3.62 6.03 -4.65
C THR A 88 -4.41 7.26 -5.15
N GLY A 89 -4.94 8.02 -4.21
CA GLY A 89 -5.48 9.36 -4.44
C GLY A 89 -4.55 10.48 -3.98
N ASP A 90 -3.41 10.13 -3.38
CA ASP A 90 -2.52 11.09 -2.73
C ASP A 90 -1.53 11.69 -3.73
N GLU A 91 -1.67 13.00 -3.97
CA GLU A 91 -0.83 13.75 -4.89
C GLU A 91 0.66 13.76 -4.51
N GLU A 92 1.03 13.42 -3.27
CA GLU A 92 2.43 13.31 -2.84
C GLU A 92 3.21 12.32 -3.74
N PHE A 93 2.53 11.33 -4.33
CA PHE A 93 3.14 10.36 -5.25
C PHE A 93 3.45 10.90 -6.65
N LYS A 94 3.01 12.11 -7.02
CA LYS A 94 3.33 12.72 -8.33
C LYS A 94 4.84 12.82 -8.55
N GLN A 95 5.63 13.01 -7.49
CA GLN A 95 7.09 13.14 -7.54
C GLN A 95 7.85 11.85 -7.93
N ILE A 96 7.15 10.72 -7.99
CA ILE A 96 7.70 9.42 -8.41
C ILE A 96 6.91 8.77 -9.56
N ALA A 97 6.00 9.51 -10.21
CA ALA A 97 5.15 8.99 -11.28
C ALA A 97 5.94 8.54 -12.54
N ASN A 98 7.21 8.97 -12.67
CA ASN A 98 8.13 8.50 -13.70
C ASN A 98 8.95 7.26 -13.30
N GLU A 99 8.93 6.86 -12.02
CA GLU A 99 9.69 5.71 -11.50
C GLU A 99 8.81 4.45 -11.34
N ILE A 100 7.50 4.63 -11.16
CA ILE A 100 6.54 3.54 -10.95
C ILE A 100 5.24 3.79 -11.73
N LYS A 101 4.46 2.74 -11.97
CA LYS A 101 3.10 2.88 -12.53
C LYS A 101 2.13 3.27 -11.42
N ILE A 102 1.32 4.28 -11.66
CA ILE A 102 0.33 4.79 -10.70
C ILE A 102 -1.05 4.83 -11.36
N PHE A 103 -2.05 4.32 -10.66
CA PHE A 103 -3.47 4.45 -10.97
C PHE A 103 -4.12 5.40 -9.96
N TRP A 104 -4.50 6.58 -10.45
CA TRP A 104 -5.10 7.65 -9.65
C TRP A 104 -6.59 7.40 -9.44
N ILE A 105 -7.07 7.54 -8.20
CA ILE A 105 -8.49 7.33 -7.83
C ILE A 105 -9.23 8.57 -7.34
N SER A 106 -8.54 9.71 -7.24
CA SER A 106 -9.10 11.03 -6.92
C SER A 106 -8.28 12.13 -7.59
#